data_AF-A0A3B8SND1-F1
#
_entry.id   AF-A0A3B8SND1-F1
#
_cell.length_a   1.000
_cell.length_b   1.000
_cell.length_c   1.000
_cell.angle_alpha   90.00
_cell.angle_beta   90.00
_cell.angle_gamma   90.00
#
_symmetry.space_group_name_H-M   'P 1'
#
loop_
_entity.id
_entity.type
_entity.pdbx_description
1 polymer ?
#
loop_
_entity_poly.entity_id
_entity_poly.type
_entity_poly.pdbx_seq_one_letter_code
_entity_poly.pdbx_strand_id
1 'polypeptide(L)'
;MNINEIINDIVSRVDNSWSVLSKVRFAYVELGKYLQKNTDFFFSVDNKLQGNNLSFEEIEKIYNEDVVLSTSVICKSSSVLLKTILDRLGIESKLVKSMNNSIPYEDNGNKIDIYHWFLAVKDSDGEYFFCTLSSDLPYVQMDMETKHFGTHIPYKKKLSDGTLQQVYEGEEIHNKVIGTDELRKVDEEIGYVKEYYMYDRQSRSSKDFNLHYANASYYMLRDAVKANKLFYELELQNTDFIRGSYSFVGENGRQISFYDQNVNSLSVGDWQIWIKNICRHVEKKIWDIIGYQLYPIPPLDNPNWNYEAWLFSLSCMIEDEIYNRLDVKSGADYHNVRIDVTDFSYNKWSKKVKSNFIYDRDYEFENIIMLLDKLNALVNYINGKNKNGNLSSLFSSLSYHFINPNHLYINNILDSGKLSNDYIANKFNLMFSRVFSCNDTITQFNRMSYSEQVVILKEVLGIIFPEITVANSGMIAEYDHKFSPVLNRIQLFPIKNNTNGEYAMVFAILGEPDKEENEYYFFYDLKTNEFKVCDILGVYQNYTIVSNRMKNKFSVEDLENLESQRKR
;
A
#
# COMPACT_ATOMS: atom_id res chain seq x y z
N MET A 1 24.36 15.23 -16.19
CA MET A 1 25.24 14.39 -17.03
C MET A 1 24.58 14.27 -18.38
N ASN A 2 25.28 14.60 -19.47
CA ASN A 2 24.77 14.41 -20.83
C ASN A 2 24.69 12.90 -21.14
N ILE A 3 23.77 12.46 -22.01
CA ILE A 3 23.64 11.04 -22.37
C ILE A 3 24.94 10.43 -22.91
N ASN A 4 25.76 11.18 -23.63
CA ASN A 4 27.06 10.70 -24.13
C ASN A 4 28.06 10.46 -22.99
N GLU A 5 28.04 11.29 -21.94
CA GLU A 5 28.85 11.09 -20.75
C GLU A 5 28.38 9.81 -20.03
N ILE A 6 27.06 9.61 -19.91
CA ILE A 6 26.48 8.39 -19.30
C ILE A 6 26.92 7.14 -20.06
N ILE A 7 26.81 7.14 -21.40
CA ILE A 7 27.26 6.03 -22.24
C ILE A 7 28.74 5.74 -22.05
N ASN A 8 29.59 6.78 -22.07
CA ASN A 8 31.04 6.63 -21.92
C ASN A 8 31.40 6.06 -20.53
N ASP A 9 30.75 6.56 -19.48
CA ASP A 9 30.94 6.07 -18.11
C ASP A 9 30.56 4.58 -18.00
N ILE A 10 29.38 4.19 -18.50
CA ILE A 10 28.93 2.79 -18.50
C ILE A 10 29.93 1.90 -19.22
N VAL A 11 30.31 2.24 -20.46
CA VAL A 11 31.27 1.45 -21.27
C VAL A 11 32.60 1.30 -20.54
N SER A 12 33.09 2.35 -19.88
CA SER A 12 34.39 2.33 -19.18
C SER A 12 34.39 1.46 -17.91
N ARG A 13 33.22 1.21 -17.31
CA ARG A 13 33.06 0.42 -16.09
C ARG A 13 32.76 -1.07 -16.35
N VAL A 14 32.58 -1.47 -17.61
CA VAL A 14 32.38 -2.88 -17.97
C VAL A 14 33.68 -3.65 -17.82
N ASP A 15 33.68 -4.71 -17.00
CA ASP A 15 34.82 -5.60 -16.91
C ASP A 15 34.94 -6.45 -18.18
N ASN A 16 36.14 -6.48 -18.77
CA ASN A 16 36.42 -7.28 -19.96
C ASN A 16 36.34 -8.79 -19.68
N SER A 17 36.54 -9.25 -18.44
CA SER A 17 36.43 -10.67 -18.08
C SER A 17 35.00 -11.17 -17.93
N TRP A 18 34.02 -10.28 -17.85
CA TRP A 18 32.61 -10.66 -17.72
C TRP A 18 32.09 -11.39 -18.97
N SER A 19 31.12 -12.29 -18.74
CA SER A 19 30.37 -12.94 -19.81
C SER A 19 29.58 -11.91 -20.63
N VAL A 20 29.18 -12.26 -21.86
CA VAL A 20 28.33 -11.39 -22.69
C VAL A 20 27.05 -11.01 -21.94
N LEU A 21 26.39 -11.99 -21.32
CA LEU A 21 25.21 -11.78 -20.50
C LEU A 21 25.46 -10.76 -19.36
N SER A 22 26.57 -10.91 -18.62
CA SER A 22 26.92 -10.00 -17.51
C SER A 22 27.21 -8.58 -18.00
N LYS A 23 27.91 -8.43 -19.14
CA LYS A 23 28.15 -7.10 -19.76
C LYS A 23 26.86 -6.43 -20.20
N VAL A 24 25.98 -7.17 -20.88
CA VAL A 24 24.69 -6.67 -21.34
C VAL A 24 23.81 -6.29 -20.14
N ARG A 25 23.79 -7.15 -19.11
CA ARG A 25 23.00 -6.93 -17.91
C ARG A 25 23.49 -5.70 -17.13
N PHE A 26 24.80 -5.52 -16.96
CA PHE A 26 25.38 -4.32 -16.36
C PHE A 26 25.00 -3.06 -17.15
N ALA A 27 25.17 -3.06 -18.48
CA ALA A 27 24.78 -1.93 -19.32
C ALA A 27 23.28 -1.60 -19.21
N TYR A 28 22.43 -2.64 -19.16
CA TYR A 28 20.99 -2.52 -19.01
C TYR A 28 20.59 -1.82 -17.72
N VAL A 29 21.09 -2.30 -16.58
CA VAL A 29 20.74 -1.73 -15.26
C VAL A 29 21.37 -0.35 -15.05
N GLU A 30 22.63 -0.15 -15.47
CA GLU A 30 23.28 1.15 -15.30
C GLU A 30 22.66 2.23 -16.17
N LEU A 31 22.29 1.92 -17.41
CA LEU A 31 21.57 2.87 -18.27
C LEU A 31 20.19 3.17 -17.67
N GLY A 32 19.45 2.15 -17.22
CA GLY A 32 18.11 2.31 -16.66
C GLY A 32 18.03 3.24 -15.44
N LYS A 33 19.11 3.38 -14.67
CA LYS A 33 19.19 4.33 -13.54
C LYS A 33 19.07 5.79 -13.96
N TYR A 34 19.40 6.13 -15.21
CA TYR A 34 19.39 7.51 -15.71
C TYR A 34 18.22 7.84 -16.63
N LEU A 35 17.57 6.84 -17.22
CA LEU A 35 16.48 7.05 -18.17
C LEU A 35 15.14 7.23 -17.47
N GLN A 36 14.25 8.03 -18.06
CA GLN A 36 12.87 8.21 -17.61
C GLN A 36 11.91 8.15 -18.79
N LYS A 37 10.71 7.60 -18.63
CA LYS A 37 9.72 7.60 -19.71
C LYS A 37 9.27 9.01 -20.04
N ASN A 38 9.15 9.29 -21.34
CA ASN A 38 8.57 10.53 -21.82
C ASN A 38 7.03 10.51 -21.62
N THR A 39 6.58 10.88 -20.43
CA THR A 39 5.16 10.91 -20.05
C THR A 39 4.33 11.81 -20.96
N ASP A 40 4.88 12.98 -21.33
CA ASP A 40 4.21 13.95 -22.19
C ASP A 40 3.92 13.38 -23.58
N PHE A 41 4.87 12.62 -24.14
CA PHE A 41 4.66 11.91 -25.41
C PHE A 41 3.45 10.96 -25.33
N PHE A 42 3.41 10.06 -24.35
CA PHE A 42 2.33 9.08 -24.25
C PHE A 42 0.97 9.73 -24.00
N PHE A 43 0.90 10.77 -23.17
CA PHE A 43 -0.34 11.48 -22.93
C PHE A 43 -0.77 12.38 -24.11
N SER A 44 0.17 12.89 -24.91
CA SER A 44 -0.15 13.63 -26.13
C SER A 44 -0.71 12.73 -27.23
N VAL A 45 -0.13 11.54 -27.39
CA VAL A 45 -0.62 10.52 -28.34
C VAL A 45 -2.05 10.10 -28.01
N ASP A 46 -2.38 10.00 -26.72
CA ASP A 46 -3.74 9.72 -26.25
C ASP A 46 -4.67 10.96 -26.21
N ASN A 47 -4.19 12.13 -26.66
CA ASN A 47 -4.89 13.42 -26.61
C ASN A 47 -5.40 13.80 -25.20
N LYS A 48 -4.60 13.53 -24.16
CA LYS A 48 -4.98 13.73 -22.76
C LYS A 48 -4.55 15.07 -22.18
N LEU A 49 -3.58 15.76 -22.77
CA LEU A 49 -3.02 17.02 -22.26
C LEU A 49 -3.70 18.28 -22.80
N GLN A 50 -4.73 18.14 -23.64
CA GLN A 50 -5.50 19.26 -24.21
C GLN A 50 -4.58 20.25 -24.95
N GLY A 51 -4.62 21.55 -24.63
CA GLY A 51 -3.76 22.56 -25.26
C GLY A 51 -2.25 22.38 -25.01
N ASN A 52 -1.86 21.47 -24.11
CA ASN A 52 -0.45 21.15 -23.82
C ASN A 52 0.02 19.86 -24.51
N ASN A 53 -0.75 19.31 -25.45
CA ASN A 53 -0.27 18.19 -26.26
C ASN A 53 0.91 18.64 -27.13
N LEU A 54 1.87 17.74 -27.33
CA LEU A 54 2.92 17.91 -28.33
C LEU A 54 2.33 17.99 -29.75
N SER A 55 2.95 18.77 -30.62
CA SER A 55 2.57 18.83 -32.03
C SER A 55 2.87 17.51 -32.75
N PHE A 56 2.25 17.32 -33.93
CA PHE A 56 2.56 16.16 -34.76
C PHE A 56 4.05 16.07 -35.10
N GLU A 57 4.69 17.19 -35.46
CA GLU A 57 6.12 17.23 -35.80
C GLU A 57 7.00 16.87 -34.60
N GLU A 58 6.60 17.27 -33.38
CA GLU A 58 7.32 16.90 -32.16
C GLU A 58 7.21 15.41 -31.86
N ILE A 59 6.00 14.83 -31.98
CA ILE A 59 5.75 13.39 -31.82
C ILE A 59 6.54 12.60 -32.87
N GLU A 60 6.46 13.00 -34.13
CA GLU A 60 7.18 12.36 -35.23
C GLU A 60 8.69 12.42 -35.01
N LYS A 61 9.22 13.58 -34.61
CA LYS A 61 10.64 13.74 -34.30
C LYS A 61 11.09 12.82 -33.16
N ILE A 62 10.35 12.79 -32.04
CA ILE A 62 10.66 11.92 -30.90
C ILE A 62 10.62 10.45 -31.30
N TYR A 63 9.63 10.05 -32.10
CA TYR A 63 9.47 8.66 -32.52
C TYR A 63 10.53 8.22 -33.54
N ASN A 64 10.90 9.09 -34.48
CA ASN A 64 11.85 8.77 -35.54
C ASN A 64 13.31 9.08 -35.18
N GLU A 65 13.60 9.56 -33.96
CA GLU A 65 14.96 9.86 -33.52
C GLU A 65 15.84 8.60 -33.45
N ASP A 66 16.85 8.53 -34.34
CA ASP A 66 17.83 7.45 -34.37
C ASP A 66 19.13 7.80 -33.60
N VAL A 67 19.33 9.08 -33.28
CA VAL A 67 20.42 9.57 -32.41
C VAL A 67 19.81 10.27 -31.21
N VAL A 68 19.75 9.56 -30.09
CA VAL A 68 19.04 10.03 -28.89
C VAL A 68 19.98 10.86 -28.02
N LEU A 69 19.61 12.12 -27.77
CA LEU A 69 20.40 13.04 -26.94
C LEU A 69 19.78 13.30 -25.55
N SER A 70 18.63 12.68 -25.25
CA SER A 70 17.84 12.90 -24.04
C SER A 70 17.80 11.68 -23.13
N THR A 71 17.63 11.90 -21.82
CA THR A 71 17.30 10.85 -20.84
C THR A 71 15.80 10.57 -20.76
N SER A 72 14.96 11.46 -21.32
CA SER A 72 13.53 11.22 -21.51
C SER A 72 13.31 10.38 -22.76
N VAL A 73 12.80 9.16 -22.58
CA VAL A 73 12.80 8.13 -23.61
C VAL A 73 11.43 7.49 -23.83
N ILE A 74 11.23 7.01 -25.05
CA ILE A 74 10.21 6.01 -25.40
C ILE A 74 10.88 4.64 -25.61
N CYS A 75 10.08 3.62 -25.94
CA CYS A 75 10.59 2.26 -26.13
C CYS A 75 11.68 2.19 -27.21
N LYS A 76 11.50 2.88 -28.35
CA LYS A 76 12.49 2.94 -29.43
C LYS A 76 13.79 3.59 -28.98
N SER A 77 13.73 4.82 -28.48
CA SER A 77 14.91 5.58 -28.06
C SER A 77 15.68 4.87 -26.92
N SER A 78 14.99 4.21 -25.98
CA SER A 78 15.65 3.40 -24.94
C SER A 78 16.43 2.21 -25.52
N SER A 79 15.87 1.56 -26.55
CA SER A 79 16.50 0.41 -27.23
C SER A 79 17.68 0.86 -28.09
N VAL A 80 17.58 2.03 -28.74
CA VAL A 80 18.67 2.66 -29.50
C VAL A 80 19.85 3.00 -28.60
N LEU A 81 19.60 3.59 -27.43
CA LEU A 81 20.65 3.92 -26.46
C LEU A 81 21.35 2.67 -25.95
N LEU A 82 20.59 1.63 -25.57
CA LEU A 82 21.17 0.37 -25.14
C LEU A 82 22.00 -0.26 -26.26
N LYS A 83 21.48 -0.32 -27.49
CA LYS A 83 22.23 -0.80 -28.66
C LYS A 83 23.53 -0.04 -28.85
N THR A 84 23.51 1.28 -28.72
CA THR A 84 24.71 2.13 -28.88
C THR A 84 25.80 1.75 -27.87
N ILE A 85 25.42 1.42 -26.63
CA ILE A 85 26.37 0.92 -25.63
C ILE A 85 26.91 -0.46 -26.05
N LEU A 86 26.01 -1.38 -26.44
CA LEU A 86 26.40 -2.74 -26.83
C LEU A 86 27.31 -2.77 -28.06
N ASP A 87 27.05 -1.94 -29.07
CA ASP A 87 27.89 -1.79 -30.25
C ASP A 87 29.32 -1.35 -29.88
N ARG A 88 29.46 -0.43 -28.92
CA ARG A 88 30.77 0.00 -28.39
C ARG A 88 31.48 -1.07 -27.57
N LEU A 89 30.74 -1.99 -26.98
CA LEU A 89 31.26 -3.18 -26.29
C LEU A 89 31.53 -4.34 -27.26
N GLY A 90 31.24 -4.18 -28.56
CA GLY A 90 31.42 -5.22 -29.57
C GLY A 90 30.40 -6.36 -29.49
N ILE A 91 29.22 -6.11 -28.90
CA ILE A 91 28.16 -7.10 -28.70
C ILE A 91 27.09 -6.95 -29.79
N GLU A 92 26.89 -8.03 -30.56
CA GLU A 92 25.92 -8.05 -31.65
C GLU A 92 24.48 -7.95 -31.12
N SER A 93 23.75 -6.95 -31.59
CA SER A 93 22.34 -6.75 -31.24
C SER A 93 21.57 -6.06 -32.36
N LYS A 94 20.25 -6.31 -32.42
CA LYS A 94 19.35 -5.71 -33.41
C LYS A 94 18.08 -5.15 -32.77
N LEU A 95 17.64 -4.00 -33.28
CA LEU A 95 16.35 -3.42 -32.93
C LEU A 95 15.23 -4.26 -33.55
N VAL A 96 14.19 -4.51 -32.77
CA VAL A 96 13.03 -5.29 -33.20
C VAL A 96 11.77 -4.47 -32.98
N LYS A 97 10.99 -4.30 -34.04
CA LYS A 97 9.72 -3.57 -34.07
C LYS A 97 8.55 -4.51 -33.85
N SER A 98 7.63 -4.18 -32.94
CA SER A 98 6.38 -4.93 -32.78
C SER A 98 5.43 -4.69 -33.96
N MET A 99 4.63 -5.69 -34.33
CA MET A 99 3.62 -5.60 -35.39
C MET A 99 2.19 -5.68 -34.86
N ASN A 100 1.99 -6.28 -33.68
CA ASN A 100 0.66 -6.56 -33.14
C ASN A 100 0.07 -5.43 -32.29
N ASN A 101 0.89 -4.47 -31.87
CA ASN A 101 0.50 -3.35 -31.02
C ASN A 101 1.04 -2.05 -31.62
N SER A 102 0.21 -1.36 -32.41
CA SER A 102 0.47 0.03 -32.80
C SER A 102 -0.57 0.96 -32.19
N ILE A 103 -0.14 2.17 -31.88
CA ILE A 103 -1.03 3.27 -31.53
C ILE A 103 -1.08 4.18 -32.76
N PRO A 104 -2.20 4.20 -33.51
CA PRO A 104 -2.36 5.14 -34.60
C PRO A 104 -2.54 6.55 -34.02
N TYR A 105 -1.73 7.49 -34.49
CA TYR A 105 -1.85 8.91 -34.14
C TYR A 105 -2.11 9.71 -35.42
N GLU A 106 -3.14 10.54 -35.37
CA GLU A 106 -3.56 11.39 -36.49
C GLU A 106 -3.82 12.81 -35.98
N ASP A 107 -3.22 13.78 -36.65
CA ASP A 107 -3.48 15.21 -36.41
C ASP A 107 -3.47 15.96 -37.74
N ASN A 108 -4.52 16.76 -37.98
CA ASN A 108 -4.69 17.59 -39.18
C ASN A 108 -4.42 16.88 -40.52
N GLY A 109 -4.75 15.59 -40.62
CA GLY A 109 -4.58 14.76 -41.83
C GLY A 109 -3.21 14.09 -41.96
N ASN A 110 -2.25 14.40 -41.09
CA ASN A 110 -0.99 13.67 -40.97
C ASN A 110 -1.20 12.43 -40.08
N LYS A 111 -0.53 11.32 -40.41
CA LYS A 111 -0.70 10.04 -39.71
C LYS A 111 0.63 9.38 -39.42
N ILE A 112 0.78 8.84 -38.22
CA ILE A 112 1.92 8.03 -37.80
C ILE A 112 1.45 6.85 -36.94
N ASP A 113 1.99 5.67 -37.21
CA ASP A 113 1.77 4.48 -36.38
C ASP A 113 2.94 4.32 -35.40
N ILE A 114 2.63 4.43 -34.11
CA ILE A 114 3.63 4.31 -33.04
C ILE A 114 3.68 2.85 -32.59
N TYR A 115 4.80 2.19 -32.84
CA TYR A 115 5.02 0.80 -32.48
C TYR A 115 5.87 0.67 -31.21
N HIS A 116 5.76 -0.47 -30.53
CA HIS A 116 6.70 -0.85 -29.49
C HIS A 116 8.02 -1.36 -30.11
N TRP A 117 9.12 -1.13 -29.41
CA TRP A 117 10.45 -1.53 -29.83
C TRP A 117 11.20 -2.15 -28.67
N PHE A 118 11.96 -3.19 -28.96
CA PHE A 118 12.82 -3.90 -28.01
C PHE A 118 14.11 -4.35 -28.72
N LEU A 119 15.07 -4.86 -27.94
CA LEU A 119 16.38 -5.27 -28.46
C LEU A 119 16.51 -6.79 -28.42
N ALA A 120 16.97 -7.39 -29.51
CA ALA A 120 17.43 -8.78 -29.53
C ALA A 120 18.96 -8.79 -29.48
N VAL A 121 19.53 -9.41 -28.46
CA VAL A 121 20.98 -9.44 -28.21
C VAL A 121 21.48 -10.85 -28.39
N LYS A 122 22.58 -11.03 -29.12
CA LYS A 122 23.18 -12.34 -29.37
C LYS A 122 24.10 -12.71 -28.21
N ASP A 123 23.85 -13.87 -27.63
CA ASP A 123 24.69 -14.46 -26.58
C ASP A 123 25.91 -15.18 -27.19
N SER A 124 26.87 -15.58 -26.35
CA SER A 124 28.09 -16.28 -26.79
C SER A 124 27.83 -17.61 -27.50
N ASP A 125 26.71 -18.26 -27.20
CA ASP A 125 26.31 -19.54 -27.79
C ASP A 125 25.62 -19.38 -29.16
N GLY A 126 25.46 -18.14 -29.64
CA GLY A 126 24.82 -17.80 -30.91
C GLY A 126 23.29 -17.65 -30.84
N GLU A 127 22.66 -17.99 -29.72
CA GLU A 127 21.24 -17.71 -29.45
C GLU A 127 20.99 -16.25 -29.11
N TYR A 128 19.76 -15.78 -29.28
CA TYR A 128 19.36 -14.41 -28.90
C TYR A 128 18.61 -14.39 -27.57
N PHE A 129 18.63 -13.27 -26.86
CA PHE A 129 17.67 -12.97 -25.79
C PHE A 129 17.12 -11.55 -25.95
N PHE A 130 15.90 -11.33 -25.46
CA PHE A 130 15.22 -10.04 -25.61
C PHE A 130 15.40 -9.13 -24.41
N CYS A 131 15.53 -7.83 -24.65
CA CYS A 131 15.66 -6.79 -23.64
C CYS A 131 14.63 -5.68 -23.88
N THR A 132 13.85 -5.34 -22.85
CA THR A 132 12.83 -4.27 -22.92
C THR A 132 13.04 -3.24 -21.80
N LEU A 133 14.10 -2.43 -21.93
CA LEU A 133 14.58 -1.53 -20.87
C LEU A 133 13.52 -0.54 -20.36
N SER A 134 12.79 0.10 -21.28
CA SER A 134 11.76 1.07 -20.89
C SER A 134 10.72 0.49 -19.92
N SER A 135 10.35 -0.78 -20.04
CA SER A 135 9.39 -1.42 -19.14
C SER A 135 9.96 -1.67 -17.74
N ASP A 136 11.27 -1.87 -17.63
CA ASP A 136 11.95 -2.18 -16.37
C ASP A 136 12.48 -0.97 -15.59
N LEU A 137 12.46 0.24 -16.16
CA LEU A 137 12.89 1.47 -15.50
C LEU A 137 12.40 1.63 -14.05
N PRO A 138 11.11 1.44 -13.70
CA PRO A 138 10.67 1.59 -12.31
C PRO A 138 11.36 0.61 -11.35
N TYR A 139 11.66 -0.62 -11.79
CA TYR A 139 12.31 -1.61 -10.95
C TYR A 139 13.81 -1.32 -10.84
N VAL A 140 14.45 -0.94 -11.95
CA VAL A 140 15.89 -0.58 -11.96
C VAL A 140 16.17 0.62 -11.05
N GLN A 141 15.32 1.65 -11.10
CA GLN A 141 15.49 2.87 -10.29
C GLN A 141 15.26 2.64 -8.79
N MET A 142 14.55 1.56 -8.43
CA MET A 142 14.29 1.16 -7.05
C MET A 142 15.18 0.00 -6.59
N ASP A 143 16.23 -0.37 -7.36
CA ASP A 143 17.10 -1.53 -7.08
C ASP A 143 16.30 -2.86 -6.87
N MET A 144 15.19 -3.01 -7.61
CA MET A 144 14.29 -4.17 -7.58
C MET A 144 14.60 -5.17 -8.70
N GLU A 145 14.07 -6.39 -8.56
CA GLU A 145 14.14 -7.41 -9.61
C GLU A 145 13.39 -6.96 -10.87
N THR A 146 14.06 -7.04 -12.02
CA THR A 146 13.51 -6.67 -13.32
C THR A 146 12.60 -7.77 -13.88
N LYS A 147 11.57 -7.40 -14.64
CA LYS A 147 10.56 -8.33 -15.16
C LYS A 147 10.66 -8.58 -16.67
N HIS A 148 11.42 -7.78 -17.42
CA HIS A 148 11.42 -7.79 -18.89
C HIS A 148 12.79 -8.00 -19.53
N PHE A 149 13.79 -8.41 -18.75
CA PHE A 149 15.11 -8.79 -19.23
C PHE A 149 15.17 -10.29 -19.50
N GLY A 150 15.57 -10.70 -20.71
CA GLY A 150 15.75 -12.10 -21.07
C GLY A 150 14.45 -12.91 -21.14
N THR A 151 13.29 -12.25 -21.26
CA THR A 151 11.98 -12.92 -21.33
C THR A 151 11.65 -13.43 -22.72
N HIS A 152 10.82 -14.47 -22.82
CA HIS A 152 10.31 -14.94 -24.10
C HIS A 152 9.31 -13.94 -24.72
N ILE A 153 9.55 -13.58 -25.98
CA ILE A 153 8.59 -12.86 -26.81
C ILE A 153 8.23 -13.78 -27.99
N PRO A 154 6.99 -14.34 -28.05
CA PRO A 154 6.64 -15.27 -29.10
C PRO A 154 6.59 -14.57 -30.45
N TYR A 155 7.00 -15.24 -31.53
CA TYR A 155 6.89 -14.70 -32.88
C TYR A 155 5.43 -14.60 -33.35
N LYS A 156 4.59 -15.56 -32.93
CA LYS A 156 3.15 -15.59 -33.23
C LYS A 156 2.33 -15.71 -31.95
N LYS A 157 1.28 -14.90 -31.83
CA LYS A 157 0.30 -14.97 -30.74
C LYS A 157 -1.05 -15.41 -31.28
N LYS A 158 -1.70 -16.34 -30.58
CA LYS A 158 -3.08 -16.75 -30.87
C LYS A 158 -4.04 -15.72 -30.27
N LEU A 159 -4.89 -15.12 -31.12
CA LEU A 159 -5.95 -14.22 -30.71
C LEU A 159 -7.16 -15.00 -30.16
N SER A 160 -8.11 -14.29 -29.55
CA SER A 160 -9.31 -14.87 -28.94
C SER A 160 -10.21 -15.62 -29.92
N ASP A 161 -10.19 -15.21 -31.19
CA ASP A 161 -10.87 -15.89 -32.30
C ASP A 161 -10.10 -17.09 -32.87
N GLY A 162 -8.91 -17.37 -32.33
CA GLY A 162 -8.04 -18.46 -32.72
C GLY A 162 -7.08 -18.15 -33.87
N THR A 163 -7.12 -16.95 -34.45
CA THR A 163 -6.19 -16.53 -35.49
C THR A 163 -4.77 -16.34 -34.95
N LEU A 164 -3.75 -16.61 -35.77
CA LEU A 164 -2.35 -16.39 -35.41
C LEU A 164 -1.89 -15.04 -35.97
N GLN A 165 -1.50 -14.13 -35.08
CA GLN A 165 -0.96 -12.83 -35.44
C GLN A 165 0.55 -12.79 -35.19
N GLN A 166 1.30 -12.27 -36.16
CA GLN A 166 2.73 -12.01 -36.01
C GLN A 166 2.96 -10.87 -35.00
N VAL A 167 3.87 -11.08 -34.06
CA VAL A 167 4.12 -10.17 -32.93
C VAL A 167 5.15 -9.12 -33.26
N TYR A 168 6.17 -9.45 -34.06
CA TYR A 168 7.24 -8.53 -34.44
C TYR A 168 7.69 -8.73 -35.88
N GLU A 169 8.29 -7.68 -36.45
CA GLU A 169 8.72 -7.63 -37.85
C GLU A 169 9.93 -8.53 -38.13
N GLY A 170 10.01 -9.06 -39.36
CA GLY A 170 11.13 -9.89 -39.82
C GLY A 170 10.94 -11.38 -39.56
N GLU A 171 12.03 -12.14 -39.68
CA GLU A 171 12.06 -13.58 -39.43
C GLU A 171 12.00 -13.92 -37.93
N GLU A 172 11.55 -15.13 -37.62
CA GLU A 172 11.51 -15.64 -36.24
C GLU A 172 12.91 -15.65 -35.62
N ILE A 173 13.01 -15.07 -34.42
CA ILE A 173 14.24 -15.04 -33.64
C ILE A 173 14.15 -16.16 -32.62
N HIS A 174 14.94 -17.22 -32.81
CA HIS A 174 15.11 -18.25 -31.80
C HIS A 174 15.83 -17.66 -30.58
N ASN A 175 15.13 -17.65 -29.45
CA ASN A 175 15.59 -16.95 -28.26
C ASN A 175 15.73 -17.88 -27.05
N LYS A 176 16.78 -17.66 -26.27
CA LYS A 176 16.96 -18.17 -24.92
C LYS A 176 16.09 -17.35 -23.96
N VAL A 177 15.56 -18.02 -22.93
CA VAL A 177 14.94 -17.38 -21.77
C VAL A 177 15.92 -17.45 -20.61
N ILE A 178 16.23 -16.31 -20.02
CA ILE A 178 17.13 -16.25 -18.87
C ILE A 178 16.32 -16.57 -17.61
N GLY A 179 16.71 -17.64 -16.91
CA GLY A 179 16.02 -18.05 -15.69
C GLY A 179 16.34 -17.14 -14.51
N THR A 180 15.43 -17.06 -13.52
CA THR A 180 15.60 -16.23 -12.32
C THR A 180 16.91 -16.51 -11.57
N ASP A 181 17.27 -17.79 -11.38
CA ASP A 181 18.51 -18.17 -10.69
C ASP A 181 19.77 -17.81 -11.49
N GLU A 182 19.72 -17.86 -12.82
CA GLU A 182 20.82 -17.44 -13.70
C GLU A 182 21.00 -15.93 -13.65
N LEU A 183 19.90 -15.17 -13.83
CA LEU A 183 19.91 -13.71 -13.78
C LEU A 183 20.39 -13.20 -12.41
N ARG A 184 19.97 -13.84 -11.33
CA ARG A 184 20.41 -13.47 -9.98
C ARG A 184 21.91 -13.64 -9.78
N LYS A 185 22.51 -14.73 -10.27
CA LYS A 185 23.98 -14.91 -10.19
C LYS A 185 24.72 -13.81 -10.95
N VAL A 186 24.20 -13.44 -12.11
CA VAL A 186 24.73 -12.31 -12.89
C VAL A 186 24.57 -11.01 -12.10
N ASP A 187 23.41 -10.77 -11.49
CA ASP A 187 23.14 -9.57 -10.71
C ASP A 187 24.00 -9.50 -9.42
N GLU A 188 24.36 -10.64 -8.83
CA GLU A 188 25.33 -10.74 -7.73
C GLU A 188 26.77 -10.47 -8.23
N GLU A 189 27.16 -10.99 -9.41
CA GLU A 189 28.47 -10.77 -10.04
C GLU A 189 28.71 -9.28 -10.36
N ILE A 190 27.72 -8.60 -10.93
CA ILE A 190 27.83 -7.18 -11.33
C ILE A 190 27.53 -6.20 -10.18
N GLY A 191 27.21 -6.72 -8.98
CA GLY A 191 26.91 -5.90 -7.80
C GLY A 191 25.57 -5.16 -7.84
N TYR A 192 24.60 -5.64 -8.63
CA TYR A 192 23.24 -5.11 -8.65
C TYR A 192 22.44 -5.55 -7.42
N VAL A 193 22.61 -6.80 -6.97
CA VAL A 193 22.08 -7.26 -5.67
C VAL A 193 23.09 -6.96 -4.57
N LYS A 194 22.78 -6.01 -3.67
CA LYS A 194 23.73 -5.52 -2.66
C LYS A 194 23.17 -5.42 -1.24
N GLU A 195 21.89 -5.70 -1.04
CA GLU A 195 21.21 -5.47 0.23
C GLU A 195 20.98 -6.77 1.00
N TYR A 196 21.14 -6.70 2.33
CA TYR A 196 20.99 -7.86 3.20
C TYR A 196 19.68 -7.79 3.98
N TYR A 197 18.84 -8.82 3.81
CA TYR A 197 17.55 -8.96 4.47
C TYR A 197 17.41 -10.30 5.17
N MET A 198 16.63 -10.35 6.24
CA MET A 198 16.28 -11.60 6.96
C MET A 198 15.12 -12.33 6.29
N TYR A 199 15.24 -12.57 4.98
CA TYR A 199 14.26 -13.28 4.17
C TYR A 199 14.96 -14.38 3.36
N ASP A 200 14.22 -15.43 3.00
CA ASP A 200 14.71 -16.50 2.12
C ASP A 200 14.30 -16.27 0.66
N ARG A 201 14.72 -17.17 -0.24
CA ARG A 201 14.41 -17.12 -1.67
C ARG A 201 12.91 -17.23 -1.98
N GLN A 202 12.13 -17.81 -1.07
CA GLN A 202 10.68 -17.91 -1.17
C GLN A 202 9.97 -16.75 -0.45
N SER A 203 10.71 -15.71 -0.11
CA SER A 203 10.19 -14.50 0.52
C SER A 203 9.56 -14.76 1.89
N ARG A 204 10.09 -15.74 2.62
CA ARG A 204 9.71 -16.06 3.99
C ARG A 204 10.76 -15.53 4.95
N SER A 205 10.35 -15.12 6.15
CA SER A 205 11.28 -14.69 7.18
C SER A 205 12.32 -15.79 7.47
N SER A 206 13.58 -15.38 7.50
CA SER A 206 14.75 -16.22 7.78
C SER A 206 15.44 -15.77 9.06
N LYS A 207 16.23 -16.67 9.68
CA LYS A 207 17.05 -16.34 10.85
C LYS A 207 18.39 -15.69 10.47
N ASP A 208 18.82 -15.85 9.23
CA ASP A 208 20.10 -15.36 8.72
C ASP A 208 19.90 -14.23 7.71
N PHE A 209 20.87 -13.33 7.62
CA PHE A 209 20.91 -12.30 6.58
C PHE A 209 21.25 -12.94 5.23
N ASN A 210 20.42 -12.66 4.23
CA ASN A 210 20.59 -13.09 2.86
C ASN A 210 20.67 -11.87 1.95
N LEU A 211 21.48 -11.96 0.90
CA LEU A 211 21.55 -10.94 -0.14
C LEU A 211 20.23 -10.94 -0.94
N HIS A 212 19.59 -9.80 -1.16
CA HIS A 212 18.31 -9.67 -1.87
C HIS A 212 18.21 -8.34 -2.62
N TYR A 213 17.27 -8.28 -3.58
CA TYR A 213 16.85 -7.04 -4.21
C TYR A 213 15.96 -6.23 -3.24
N ALA A 214 15.76 -4.96 -3.52
CA ALA A 214 14.90 -4.08 -2.72
C ALA A 214 13.42 -4.50 -2.75
N ASN A 215 13.00 -5.39 -3.68
CA ASN A 215 11.66 -5.97 -3.68
C ASN A 215 11.38 -6.82 -2.41
N ALA A 216 12.39 -7.15 -1.61
CA ALA A 216 12.23 -7.73 -0.28
C ALA A 216 11.30 -6.88 0.62
N SER A 217 11.32 -5.56 0.44
CA SER A 217 10.44 -4.61 1.14
C SER A 217 8.95 -4.87 0.88
N TYR A 218 8.56 -5.37 -0.30
CA TYR A 218 7.17 -5.74 -0.58
C TYR A 218 6.72 -6.94 0.24
N TYR A 219 7.61 -7.89 0.49
CA TYR A 219 7.30 -9.04 1.33
C TYR A 219 7.20 -8.64 2.80
N MET A 220 8.08 -7.76 3.26
CA MET A 220 8.00 -7.15 4.59
C MET A 220 6.68 -6.41 4.79
N LEU A 221 6.28 -5.59 3.81
CA LEU A 221 5.02 -4.87 3.86
C LEU A 221 3.84 -5.85 3.87
N ARG A 222 3.84 -6.87 3.00
CA ARG A 222 2.80 -7.91 2.95
C ARG A 222 2.63 -8.63 4.29
N ASP A 223 3.73 -8.97 4.95
CA ASP A 223 3.71 -9.59 6.27
C ASP A 223 3.18 -8.63 7.35
N ALA A 224 3.56 -7.35 7.28
CA ALA A 224 3.12 -6.32 8.22
C ALA A 224 1.62 -6.02 8.10
N VAL A 225 1.06 -6.02 6.88
CA VAL A 225 -0.37 -5.75 6.64
C VAL A 225 -1.25 -6.99 6.74
N LYS A 226 -0.68 -8.18 6.94
CA LYS A 226 -1.42 -9.43 7.06
C LYS A 226 -2.48 -9.31 8.15
N ALA A 227 -3.72 -9.70 7.82
CA ALA A 227 -4.88 -9.58 8.70
C ALA A 227 -5.09 -8.14 9.27
N ASN A 228 -4.76 -7.12 8.48
CA ASN A 228 -4.86 -5.69 8.84
C ASN A 228 -3.99 -5.27 10.03
N LYS A 229 -2.98 -6.06 10.40
CA LYS A 229 -2.15 -5.81 11.59
C LYS A 229 -1.57 -4.40 11.63
N LEU A 230 -0.79 -4.00 10.63
CA LEU A 230 -0.18 -2.66 10.59
C LEU A 230 -1.21 -1.54 10.61
N PHE A 231 -2.32 -1.69 9.88
CA PHE A 231 -3.39 -0.69 9.89
C PHE A 231 -3.98 -0.49 11.29
N TYR A 232 -4.30 -1.58 11.99
CA TYR A 232 -4.81 -1.52 13.36
C TYR A 232 -3.76 -1.00 14.35
N GLU A 233 -2.48 -1.31 14.16
CA GLU A 233 -1.41 -0.72 14.99
C GLU A 233 -1.37 0.82 14.85
N LEU A 234 -1.54 1.35 13.64
CA LEU A 234 -1.60 2.80 13.40
C LEU A 234 -2.88 3.43 13.98
N GLU A 235 -4.03 2.78 13.81
CA GLU A 235 -5.29 3.19 14.43
C GLU A 235 -5.17 3.29 15.94
N LEU A 236 -4.56 2.29 16.58
CA LEU A 236 -4.34 2.26 18.02
C LEU A 236 -3.52 3.46 18.50
N GLN A 237 -2.47 3.84 17.78
CA GLN A 237 -1.64 4.99 18.14
C GLN A 237 -2.43 6.30 18.20
N ASN A 238 -3.53 6.41 17.46
CA ASN A 238 -4.40 7.58 17.45
C ASN A 238 -5.46 7.58 18.58
N THR A 239 -5.55 6.50 19.37
CA THR A 239 -6.55 6.39 20.44
C THR A 239 -6.12 7.10 21.73
N ASP A 240 -7.09 7.66 22.45
CA ASP A 240 -6.89 8.18 23.81
C ASP A 240 -6.39 7.11 24.77
N PHE A 241 -6.77 5.84 24.54
CA PHE A 241 -6.35 4.71 25.35
C PHE A 241 -4.83 4.53 25.30
N ILE A 242 -4.23 4.45 24.12
CA ILE A 242 -2.77 4.32 23.98
C ILE A 242 -2.08 5.56 24.52
N ARG A 243 -2.52 6.76 24.16
CA ARG A 243 -1.89 8.02 24.62
C ARG A 243 -1.89 8.13 26.15
N GLY A 244 -3.02 7.81 26.79
CA GLY A 244 -3.18 7.84 28.25
C GLY A 244 -2.50 6.68 28.98
N SER A 245 -2.30 5.53 28.32
CA SER A 245 -1.65 4.35 28.91
C SER A 245 -0.13 4.35 28.73
N TYR A 246 0.41 4.99 27.70
CA TYR A 246 1.86 5.03 27.45
C TYR A 246 2.57 6.14 28.20
N SER A 247 1.88 7.23 28.54
CA SER A 247 2.45 8.38 29.25
C SER A 247 1.60 8.75 30.47
N PHE A 248 2.15 8.63 31.68
CA PHE A 248 1.43 8.90 32.93
C PHE A 248 2.35 9.40 34.06
N VAL A 249 1.75 9.95 35.11
CA VAL A 249 2.46 10.42 36.31
C VAL A 249 2.50 9.30 37.35
N GLY A 250 3.71 8.85 37.73
CA GLY A 250 3.94 7.78 38.70
C GLY A 250 3.89 8.21 40.17
N GLU A 251 4.27 7.29 41.07
CA GLU A 251 4.07 7.37 42.53
C GLU A 251 4.74 8.59 43.20
N ASN A 252 5.76 9.17 42.58
CA ASN A 252 6.52 10.33 43.07
C ASN A 252 6.35 11.60 42.21
N GLY A 253 5.28 11.68 41.40
CA GLY A 253 5.12 12.78 40.44
C GLY A 253 6.03 12.68 39.22
N ARG A 254 6.78 11.57 39.07
CA ARG A 254 7.67 11.30 37.94
C ARG A 254 6.82 11.06 36.69
N GLN A 255 7.13 11.75 35.60
CA GLN A 255 6.57 11.42 34.28
C GLN A 255 7.18 10.09 33.79
N ILE A 256 6.31 9.14 33.49
CA ILE A 256 6.65 7.82 32.97
C ILE A 256 6.17 7.74 31.53
N SER A 257 7.05 7.28 30.65
CA SER A 257 6.79 7.06 29.22
C SER A 257 7.30 5.68 28.86
N PHE A 258 6.42 4.81 28.36
CA PHE A 258 6.82 3.49 27.85
C PHE A 258 7.60 3.58 26.53
N TYR A 259 7.71 4.77 25.91
CA TYR A 259 8.60 5.00 24.78
C TYR A 259 10.06 5.13 25.21
N ASP A 260 10.31 5.66 26.41
CA ASP A 260 11.65 6.13 26.82
C ASP A 260 12.21 5.39 28.04
N GLN A 261 11.36 4.66 28.78
CA GLN A 261 11.73 4.02 30.05
C GLN A 261 11.61 2.50 29.98
N ASN A 262 12.55 1.81 30.63
CA ASN A 262 12.50 0.37 30.79
C ASN A 262 11.37 -0.01 31.77
N VAL A 263 10.40 -0.80 31.32
CA VAL A 263 9.26 -1.26 32.13
C VAL A 263 9.67 -2.00 33.41
N ASN A 264 10.86 -2.61 33.44
CA ASN A 264 11.38 -3.29 34.62
C ASN A 264 11.85 -2.32 35.73
N SER A 265 11.90 -1.02 35.45
CA SER A 265 12.29 0.02 36.42
C SER A 265 11.12 0.65 37.19
N LEU A 266 9.90 0.16 36.94
CA LEU A 266 8.67 0.70 37.53
C LEU A 266 8.43 0.13 38.93
N SER A 267 8.04 0.99 39.88
CA SER A 267 7.68 0.56 41.23
C SER A 267 6.32 -0.17 41.24
N VAL A 268 5.99 -0.82 42.36
CA VAL A 268 4.65 -1.39 42.56
C VAL A 268 3.58 -0.30 42.51
N GLY A 269 3.85 0.89 43.07
CA GLY A 269 2.93 2.02 43.00
C GLY A 269 2.77 2.59 41.58
N ASP A 270 3.84 2.64 40.78
CA ASP A 270 3.77 3.02 39.37
C ASP A 270 2.84 2.08 38.59
N TRP A 271 2.95 0.76 38.82
CA TRP A 271 2.05 -0.22 38.22
C TRP A 271 0.61 -0.09 38.68
N GLN A 272 0.37 0.21 39.97
CA GLN A 272 -0.98 0.44 40.49
C GLN A 272 -1.63 1.67 39.85
N ILE A 273 -0.88 2.77 39.67
CA ILE A 273 -1.38 3.95 38.97
C ILE A 273 -1.70 3.63 37.51
N TRP A 274 -0.81 2.89 36.85
CA TRP A 274 -1.03 2.46 35.47
C TRP A 274 -2.29 1.59 35.31
N ILE A 275 -2.48 0.60 36.20
CA ILE A 275 -3.68 -0.25 36.23
C ILE A 275 -4.93 0.61 36.42
N LYS A 276 -4.93 1.56 37.36
CA LYS A 276 -6.06 2.48 37.57
C LYS A 276 -6.38 3.28 36.30
N ASN A 277 -5.36 3.76 35.59
CA ASN A 277 -5.57 4.47 34.32
C ASN A 277 -6.24 3.58 33.27
N ILE A 278 -5.78 2.33 33.12
CA ILE A 278 -6.44 1.37 32.22
C ILE A 278 -7.87 1.08 32.64
N CYS A 279 -8.12 0.83 33.93
CA CYS A 279 -9.47 0.63 34.46
C CYS A 279 -10.38 1.81 34.10
N ARG A 280 -9.90 3.05 34.24
CA ARG A 280 -10.66 4.27 33.86
C ARG A 280 -11.09 4.26 32.39
N HIS A 281 -10.18 3.87 31.49
CA HIS A 281 -10.52 3.77 30.08
C HIS A 281 -11.50 2.62 29.81
N VAL A 282 -11.33 1.47 30.47
CA VAL A 282 -12.26 0.34 30.33
C VAL A 282 -13.65 0.69 30.86
N GLU A 283 -13.77 1.38 32.00
CA GLU A 283 -15.07 1.90 32.50
C GLU A 283 -15.74 2.78 31.45
N LYS A 284 -14.99 3.76 30.92
CA LYS A 284 -15.52 4.66 29.89
C LYS A 284 -15.99 3.88 28.67
N LYS A 285 -15.20 2.92 28.18
CA LYS A 285 -15.58 2.09 27.04
C LYS A 285 -16.86 1.28 27.31
N ILE A 286 -17.01 0.74 28.52
CA ILE A 286 -18.23 0.02 28.92
C ILE A 286 -19.42 0.98 28.95
N TRP A 287 -19.25 2.21 29.47
CA TRP A 287 -20.30 3.24 29.44
C TRP A 287 -20.71 3.59 28.01
N ASP A 288 -19.75 3.74 27.11
CA ASP A 288 -20.02 4.01 25.69
C ASP A 288 -20.80 2.85 25.06
N ILE A 289 -20.49 1.60 25.43
CA ILE A 289 -21.22 0.41 24.95
C ILE A 289 -22.65 0.38 25.47
N ILE A 290 -22.88 0.61 26.77
CA ILE A 290 -24.22 0.51 27.40
C ILE A 290 -25.08 1.77 27.25
N GLY A 291 -24.47 2.93 26.96
CA GLY A 291 -25.15 4.21 26.75
C GLY A 291 -25.41 5.03 28.01
N TYR A 292 -24.88 4.64 29.18
CA TYR A 292 -25.03 5.38 30.44
C TYR A 292 -23.89 5.09 31.42
N GLN A 293 -23.76 5.94 32.45
CA GLN A 293 -22.75 5.78 33.50
C GLN A 293 -23.22 4.81 34.58
N LEU A 294 -22.32 3.92 35.02
CA LEU A 294 -22.59 2.98 36.10
C LEU A 294 -22.28 3.61 37.46
N TYR A 295 -23.25 3.63 38.36
CA TYR A 295 -23.09 4.08 39.75
C TYR A 295 -23.92 3.23 40.71
N PRO A 296 -23.39 2.83 41.88
CA PRO A 296 -22.05 3.14 42.42
C PRO A 296 -20.98 2.10 42.06
N ILE A 297 -19.80 2.57 41.63
CA ILE A 297 -18.55 1.78 41.53
C ILE A 297 -17.49 2.43 42.44
N PRO A 298 -16.65 1.66 43.17
CA PRO A 298 -15.58 2.23 43.98
C PRO A 298 -14.69 3.19 43.18
N PRO A 299 -14.52 4.45 43.61
CA PRO A 299 -13.73 5.43 42.87
C PRO A 299 -12.28 4.97 42.67
N LEU A 300 -11.76 5.09 41.45
CA LEU A 300 -10.37 4.71 41.12
C LEU A 300 -9.33 5.53 41.91
N ASP A 301 -9.68 6.76 42.27
CA ASP A 301 -8.80 7.67 43.02
C ASP A 301 -8.79 7.37 44.53
N ASN A 302 -9.54 6.36 45.00
CA ASN A 302 -9.52 5.94 46.40
C ASN A 302 -8.11 5.45 46.80
N PRO A 303 -7.53 5.96 47.91
CA PRO A 303 -6.26 5.48 48.43
C PRO A 303 -6.25 3.99 48.78
N ASN A 304 -7.40 3.44 49.17
CA ASN A 304 -7.60 2.02 49.49
C ASN A 304 -8.20 1.23 48.32
N TRP A 305 -8.06 1.73 47.09
CA TRP A 305 -8.57 1.05 45.90
C TRP A 305 -7.93 -0.34 45.74
N ASN A 306 -8.77 -1.33 45.42
CA ASN A 306 -8.36 -2.69 45.13
C ASN A 306 -9.02 -3.13 43.82
N TYR A 307 -8.21 -3.59 42.87
CA TYR A 307 -8.66 -4.12 41.58
C TYR A 307 -9.73 -5.21 41.71
N GLU A 308 -9.59 -6.15 42.64
CA GLU A 308 -10.55 -7.26 42.76
C GLU A 308 -11.91 -6.78 43.26
N ALA A 309 -11.94 -5.86 44.22
CA ALA A 309 -13.17 -5.25 44.72
C ALA A 309 -13.83 -4.39 43.64
N TRP A 310 -13.03 -3.62 42.89
CA TRP A 310 -13.48 -2.82 41.76
C TRP A 310 -14.10 -3.70 40.66
N LEU A 311 -13.41 -4.77 40.25
CA LEU A 311 -13.87 -5.69 39.21
C LEU A 311 -15.15 -6.41 39.64
N PHE A 312 -15.27 -6.80 40.91
CA PHE A 312 -16.49 -7.36 41.48
C PHE A 312 -17.65 -6.37 41.38
N SER A 313 -17.48 -5.14 41.89
CA SER A 313 -18.52 -4.11 41.83
C SER A 313 -18.94 -3.81 40.39
N LEU A 314 -17.98 -3.66 39.48
CA LEU A 314 -18.27 -3.45 38.06
C LEU A 314 -19.05 -4.64 37.47
N SER A 315 -18.63 -5.88 37.75
CA SER A 315 -19.30 -7.10 37.25
C SER A 315 -20.75 -7.19 37.73
N CYS A 316 -21.02 -6.85 38.99
CA CYS A 316 -22.39 -6.80 39.53
C CYS A 316 -23.25 -5.73 38.83
N MET A 317 -22.68 -4.58 38.48
CA MET A 317 -23.43 -3.48 37.85
C MET A 317 -23.77 -3.76 36.38
N ILE A 318 -22.93 -4.50 35.67
CA ILE A 318 -23.12 -4.83 34.25
C ILE A 318 -23.79 -6.19 34.04
N GLU A 319 -24.05 -6.95 35.10
CA GLU A 319 -24.59 -8.31 35.06
C GLU A 319 -25.88 -8.37 34.23
N ASP A 320 -26.86 -7.54 34.59
CA ASP A 320 -28.15 -7.49 33.92
C ASP A 320 -28.02 -7.07 32.45
N GLU A 321 -27.07 -6.17 32.12
CA GLU A 321 -26.87 -5.75 30.74
C GLU A 321 -26.18 -6.78 29.86
N ILE A 322 -25.27 -7.56 30.43
CA ILE A 322 -24.71 -8.71 29.75
C ILE A 322 -25.83 -9.71 29.44
N TYR A 323 -26.74 -9.94 30.39
CA TYR A 323 -27.85 -10.88 30.22
C TYR A 323 -28.90 -10.38 29.22
N ASN A 324 -29.27 -9.10 29.26
CA ASN A 324 -30.17 -8.49 28.29
C ASN A 324 -29.61 -8.63 26.86
N ARG A 325 -28.32 -8.36 26.66
CA ARG A 325 -27.67 -8.46 25.35
C ARG A 325 -27.50 -9.90 24.85
N LEU A 326 -27.49 -10.88 25.75
CA LEU A 326 -27.40 -12.30 25.43
C LEU A 326 -28.79 -12.98 25.30
N ASP A 327 -29.89 -12.20 25.29
CA ASP A 327 -31.29 -12.67 25.31
C ASP A 327 -31.56 -13.71 26.42
N VAL A 328 -30.96 -13.51 27.59
CA VAL A 328 -31.17 -14.39 28.74
C VAL A 328 -32.52 -14.06 29.37
N LYS A 329 -33.56 -14.82 28.98
CA LYS A 329 -34.89 -14.69 29.57
C LYS A 329 -34.90 -15.19 31.02
N SER A 330 -35.69 -14.55 31.87
CA SER A 330 -35.89 -14.94 33.27
C SER A 330 -36.26 -16.44 33.37
N GLY A 331 -35.39 -17.26 33.96
CA GLY A 331 -35.54 -18.72 33.98
C GLY A 331 -34.34 -19.46 34.60
N ALA A 332 -34.26 -20.78 34.38
CA ALA A 332 -33.20 -21.63 34.94
C ALA A 332 -31.79 -21.23 34.47
N ASP A 333 -31.64 -20.80 33.22
CA ASP A 333 -30.35 -20.39 32.65
C ASP A 333 -29.81 -19.12 33.30
N TYR A 334 -30.69 -18.14 33.59
CA TYR A 334 -30.36 -16.93 34.34
C TYR A 334 -29.82 -17.24 35.75
N HIS A 335 -30.47 -18.14 36.48
CA HIS A 335 -30.04 -18.55 37.82
C HIS A 335 -28.68 -19.26 37.83
N ASN A 336 -28.31 -19.95 36.75
CA ASN A 336 -27.07 -20.71 36.65
C ASN A 336 -25.82 -19.85 36.40
N VAL A 337 -26.00 -18.64 35.86
CA VAL A 337 -24.89 -17.74 35.50
C VAL A 337 -24.74 -16.55 36.43
N ARG A 338 -25.71 -16.32 37.34
CA ARG A 338 -25.72 -15.21 38.28
C ARG A 338 -24.47 -15.15 39.17
N ILE A 339 -24.04 -13.95 39.49
CA ILE A 339 -22.96 -13.66 40.43
C ILE A 339 -23.36 -14.11 41.84
N ASP A 340 -22.59 -15.05 42.37
CA ASP A 340 -22.60 -15.36 43.80
C ASP A 340 -21.73 -14.35 44.53
N VAL A 341 -22.38 -13.44 45.27
CA VAL A 341 -21.71 -12.39 46.05
C VAL A 341 -20.85 -12.94 47.19
N THR A 342 -21.03 -14.21 47.58
CA THR A 342 -20.31 -14.84 48.70
C THR A 342 -19.06 -15.64 48.28
N ASP A 343 -19.00 -16.13 47.03
CA ASP A 343 -17.83 -16.83 46.44
C ASP A 343 -17.51 -16.27 45.04
N PHE A 344 -17.49 -14.94 44.89
CA PHE A 344 -17.20 -14.35 43.60
C PHE A 344 -15.75 -14.60 43.18
N SER A 345 -15.61 -15.19 41.99
CA SER A 345 -14.35 -15.27 41.27
C SER A 345 -14.63 -14.91 39.82
N TYR A 346 -14.06 -13.79 39.36
CA TYR A 346 -14.28 -13.31 38.00
C TYR A 346 -14.01 -14.40 36.95
N ASN A 347 -12.90 -15.13 37.05
CA ASN A 347 -12.57 -16.19 36.09
C ASN A 347 -13.58 -17.35 36.09
N LYS A 348 -14.14 -17.70 37.27
CA LYS A 348 -15.21 -18.72 37.34
C LYS A 348 -16.48 -18.17 36.70
N TRP A 349 -16.86 -16.93 37.03
CA TRP A 349 -18.07 -16.29 36.54
C TRP A 349 -18.02 -16.06 35.02
N SER A 350 -16.98 -15.41 34.49
CA SER A 350 -16.86 -15.17 33.05
C SER A 350 -16.83 -16.46 32.26
N LYS A 351 -16.19 -17.53 32.76
CA LYS A 351 -16.24 -18.86 32.14
C LYS A 351 -17.66 -19.45 32.15
N LYS A 352 -18.41 -19.31 33.24
CA LYS A 352 -19.82 -19.78 33.32
C LYS A 352 -20.70 -19.03 32.34
N VAL A 353 -20.62 -17.70 32.28
CA VAL A 353 -21.34 -16.92 31.27
C VAL A 353 -20.96 -17.43 29.89
N LYS A 354 -19.66 -17.62 29.63
CA LYS A 354 -19.20 -18.06 28.31
C LYS A 354 -19.58 -19.47 27.87
N SER A 355 -19.73 -20.39 28.82
CA SER A 355 -20.12 -21.76 28.49
C SER A 355 -21.62 -21.93 28.24
N ASN A 356 -22.44 -21.00 28.72
CA ASN A 356 -23.89 -21.11 28.64
C ASN A 356 -24.49 -20.33 27.46
N PHE A 357 -23.71 -19.48 26.79
CA PHE A 357 -24.21 -18.64 25.70
C PHE A 357 -23.34 -18.76 24.44
N ILE A 358 -24.02 -18.82 23.29
CA ILE A 358 -23.36 -18.77 21.99
C ILE A 358 -22.97 -17.31 21.75
N TYR A 359 -21.68 -17.03 21.81
CA TYR A 359 -21.19 -15.75 21.32
C TYR A 359 -21.25 -15.74 19.81
N ASP A 360 -21.98 -14.78 19.29
CA ASP A 360 -21.70 -14.34 17.95
C ASP A 360 -20.28 -13.77 17.93
N ARG A 361 -19.39 -14.43 17.18
CA ARG A 361 -17.99 -14.01 17.06
C ARG A 361 -17.88 -12.66 16.36
N ASP A 362 -18.93 -12.25 15.66
CA ASP A 362 -18.98 -11.01 14.89
C ASP A 362 -19.00 -9.76 15.78
N TYR A 363 -19.24 -9.92 17.10
CA TYR A 363 -19.31 -8.81 18.07
C TYR A 363 -18.22 -8.86 19.16
N GLU A 364 -17.10 -9.58 18.95
CA GLU A 364 -16.00 -9.63 19.95
C GLU A 364 -15.57 -8.24 20.41
N PHE A 365 -15.59 -7.26 19.50
CA PHE A 365 -15.14 -5.90 19.74
C PHE A 365 -15.95 -5.13 20.80
N GLU A 366 -17.28 -5.26 20.81
CA GLU A 366 -18.16 -4.60 21.80
C GLU A 366 -18.56 -5.52 22.96
N ASN A 367 -18.01 -6.72 23.00
CA ASN A 367 -18.32 -7.69 24.03
C ASN A 367 -17.64 -7.31 25.36
N ILE A 368 -18.44 -6.87 26.31
CA ILE A 368 -17.99 -6.44 27.65
C ILE A 368 -17.24 -7.57 28.38
N ILE A 369 -17.67 -8.83 28.27
CA ILE A 369 -16.98 -9.98 28.90
C ILE A 369 -15.59 -10.19 28.28
N MET A 370 -15.45 -10.06 26.95
CA MET A 370 -14.14 -10.18 26.28
C MET A 370 -13.19 -9.04 26.68
N LEU A 371 -13.71 -7.82 26.75
CA LEU A 371 -12.95 -6.65 27.22
C LEU A 371 -12.42 -6.88 28.65
N LEU A 372 -13.29 -7.32 29.56
CA LEU A 372 -12.94 -7.58 30.96
C LEU A 372 -12.02 -8.80 31.12
N ASP A 373 -12.16 -9.84 30.30
CA ASP A 373 -11.26 -10.99 30.30
C ASP A 373 -9.83 -10.57 29.93
N LYS A 374 -9.68 -9.69 28.92
CA LYS A 374 -8.39 -9.16 28.49
C LYS A 374 -7.77 -8.22 29.52
N LEU A 375 -8.58 -7.34 30.14
CA LEU A 375 -8.15 -6.53 31.28
C LEU A 375 -7.66 -7.42 32.43
N ASN A 376 -8.45 -8.41 32.81
CA ASN A 376 -8.13 -9.29 33.93
C ASN A 376 -6.88 -10.14 33.66
N ALA A 377 -6.66 -10.59 32.43
CA ALA A 377 -5.43 -11.26 32.04
C ALA A 377 -4.20 -10.33 32.19
N LEU A 378 -4.31 -9.09 31.72
CA LEU A 378 -3.26 -8.08 31.82
C LEU A 378 -2.91 -7.74 33.27
N VAL A 379 -3.91 -7.49 34.12
CA VAL A 379 -3.69 -7.15 35.53
C VAL A 379 -3.12 -8.33 36.31
N ASN A 380 -3.59 -9.56 36.05
CA ASN A 380 -3.03 -10.76 36.69
C ASN A 380 -1.57 -11.02 36.29
N TYR A 381 -1.19 -10.67 35.06
CA TYR A 381 0.20 -10.74 34.61
C TYR A 381 1.08 -9.77 35.41
N ILE A 382 0.65 -8.51 35.54
CA ILE A 382 1.39 -7.48 36.29
C ILE A 382 1.52 -7.82 37.78
N ASN A 383 0.44 -8.32 38.38
CA ASN A 383 0.43 -8.73 39.78
C ASN A 383 1.16 -10.07 40.04
N GLY A 384 1.76 -10.68 39.02
CA GLY A 384 2.49 -11.95 39.15
C GLY A 384 1.62 -13.17 39.46
N LYS A 385 0.28 -13.04 39.33
CA LYS A 385 -0.69 -14.11 39.59
C LYS A 385 -0.83 -15.09 38.42
N ASN A 386 -0.38 -14.73 37.22
CA ASN A 386 -0.36 -15.60 36.03
C ASN A 386 0.83 -15.26 35.11
N LYS A 387 1.69 -16.24 34.80
CA LYS A 387 2.90 -16.03 33.94
C LYS A 387 2.67 -16.33 32.46
N ASN A 388 1.45 -16.68 32.06
CA ASN A 388 1.15 -16.98 30.66
C ASN A 388 1.01 -15.68 29.86
N GLY A 389 1.82 -15.53 28.80
CA GLY A 389 1.82 -14.36 27.91
C GLY A 389 2.97 -13.39 28.17
N ASN A 390 2.97 -12.27 27.45
CA ASN A 390 3.86 -11.14 27.70
C ASN A 390 3.04 -9.84 27.75
N LEU A 391 3.56 -8.83 28.46
CA LEU A 391 2.87 -7.56 28.67
C LEU A 391 2.37 -6.94 27.36
N SER A 392 3.24 -6.87 26.36
CA SER A 392 2.94 -6.26 25.06
C SER A 392 1.75 -6.93 24.37
N SER A 393 1.73 -8.26 24.30
CA SER A 393 0.66 -9.03 23.67
C SER A 393 -0.67 -8.89 24.40
N LEU A 394 -0.67 -8.93 25.75
CA LEU A 394 -1.89 -8.78 26.54
C LEU A 394 -2.44 -7.36 26.43
N PHE A 395 -1.55 -6.37 26.49
CA PHE A 395 -1.92 -4.97 26.34
C PHE A 395 -2.43 -4.67 24.93
N SER A 396 -1.78 -5.15 23.86
CA SER A 396 -2.27 -5.00 22.48
C SER A 396 -3.63 -5.66 22.27
N SER A 397 -3.87 -6.83 22.86
CA SER A 397 -5.17 -7.51 22.79
C SER A 397 -6.29 -6.68 23.43
N LEU A 398 -6.03 -6.08 24.61
CA LEU A 398 -6.94 -5.16 25.26
C LEU A 398 -7.15 -3.88 24.43
N SER A 399 -6.05 -3.31 23.94
CA SER A 399 -6.02 -2.06 23.16
C SER A 399 -6.93 -2.13 21.95
N TYR A 400 -7.00 -3.29 21.29
CA TYR A 400 -7.81 -3.50 20.09
C TYR A 400 -9.27 -3.05 20.27
N HIS A 401 -9.87 -3.17 21.46
CA HIS A 401 -11.25 -2.74 21.75
C HIS A 401 -11.47 -1.21 21.73
N PHE A 402 -10.40 -0.43 21.64
CA PHE A 402 -10.44 1.04 21.66
C PHE A 402 -10.29 1.67 20.26
N ILE A 403 -10.09 0.87 19.22
CA ILE A 403 -10.16 1.34 17.82
C ILE A 403 -11.59 1.79 17.52
N ASN A 404 -11.81 2.75 16.63
CA ASN A 404 -13.17 3.09 16.22
C ASN A 404 -13.84 1.88 15.52
N PRO A 405 -15.04 1.41 15.92
CA PRO A 405 -15.75 0.31 15.24
C PRO A 405 -15.85 0.50 13.72
N ASN A 406 -16.03 1.74 13.26
CA ASN A 406 -16.15 2.08 11.84
C ASN A 406 -14.84 1.90 11.08
N HIS A 407 -13.73 1.62 11.76
CA HIS A 407 -12.43 1.38 11.13
C HIS A 407 -12.08 -0.11 11.12
N LEU A 408 -12.93 -0.98 11.68
CA LEU A 408 -12.68 -2.43 11.71
C LEU A 408 -13.18 -3.07 10.42
N TYR A 409 -12.35 -3.91 9.80
CA TYR A 409 -12.70 -4.62 8.57
C TYR A 409 -14.05 -5.35 8.65
N ILE A 410 -14.26 -6.11 9.72
CA ILE A 410 -15.46 -6.94 9.93
C ILE A 410 -16.75 -6.10 9.97
N ASN A 411 -16.70 -4.89 10.53
CA ASN A 411 -17.86 -4.02 10.68
C ASN A 411 -18.16 -3.22 9.40
N ASN A 412 -17.29 -3.33 8.39
CA ASN A 412 -17.37 -2.57 7.15
C ASN A 412 -17.63 -3.44 5.93
N ILE A 413 -18.02 -4.70 6.15
CA ILE A 413 -18.60 -5.55 5.12
C ILE A 413 -20.11 -5.28 5.14
N LEU A 414 -20.62 -4.65 4.09
CA LEU A 414 -22.06 -4.42 3.92
C LEU A 414 -22.78 -5.75 3.71
N ASP A 415 -24.11 -5.79 3.91
CA ASP A 415 -24.93 -6.99 3.68
C ASP A 415 -24.75 -7.60 2.27
N SER A 416 -24.42 -6.76 1.30
CA SER A 416 -24.11 -7.18 -0.07
C SER A 416 -22.78 -7.94 -0.21
N GLY A 417 -21.91 -7.92 0.80
CA GLY A 417 -20.52 -8.38 0.75
C GLY A 417 -19.53 -7.32 0.26
N LYS A 418 -20.00 -6.13 -0.11
CA LYS A 418 -19.17 -4.98 -0.52
C LYS A 418 -18.49 -4.35 0.71
N LEU A 419 -17.21 -3.97 0.58
CA LEU A 419 -16.53 -3.16 1.59
C LEU A 419 -16.97 -1.70 1.54
N SER A 420 -17.19 -1.07 2.69
CA SER A 420 -17.58 0.35 2.79
C SER A 420 -16.49 1.28 2.24
N ASN A 421 -16.89 2.42 1.68
CA ASN A 421 -15.94 3.43 1.19
C ASN A 421 -15.21 4.10 2.35
N ASP A 422 -15.90 4.34 3.47
CA ASP A 422 -15.33 4.96 4.67
C ASP A 422 -14.13 4.16 5.20
N TYR A 423 -14.26 2.82 5.27
CA TYR A 423 -13.16 1.94 5.65
C TYR A 423 -11.97 2.03 4.69
N ILE A 424 -12.24 1.94 3.38
CA ILE A 424 -11.18 1.99 2.36
C ILE A 424 -10.47 3.36 2.43
N ALA A 425 -11.22 4.44 2.58
CA ALA A 425 -10.69 5.81 2.64
C ALA A 425 -9.85 6.04 3.89
N ASN A 426 -10.32 5.61 5.06
CA ASN A 426 -9.56 5.74 6.29
C ASN A 426 -8.28 4.89 6.25
N LYS A 427 -8.39 3.62 5.84
CA LYS A 427 -7.22 2.75 5.67
C LYS A 427 -6.24 3.32 4.64
N PHE A 428 -6.73 3.86 3.53
CA PHE A 428 -5.89 4.48 2.50
C PHE A 428 -5.13 5.67 3.07
N ASN A 429 -5.82 6.60 3.74
CA ASN A 429 -5.23 7.80 4.32
C ASN A 429 -4.04 7.48 5.26
N LEU A 430 -4.24 6.55 6.19
CA LEU A 430 -3.22 6.17 7.16
C LEU A 430 -2.09 5.34 6.55
N MET A 431 -2.45 4.29 5.80
CA MET A 431 -1.46 3.35 5.27
C MET A 431 -0.62 3.97 4.17
N PHE A 432 -1.22 4.74 3.26
CA PHE A 432 -0.50 5.39 2.17
C PHE A 432 0.55 6.36 2.71
N SER A 433 0.13 7.24 3.61
CA SER A 433 1.03 8.20 4.27
C SER A 433 2.18 7.49 4.97
N ARG A 434 1.89 6.40 5.71
CA ARG A 434 2.91 5.66 6.44
C ARG A 434 3.89 4.93 5.53
N VAL A 435 3.41 4.27 4.48
CA VAL A 435 4.24 3.44 3.59
C VAL A 435 5.15 4.30 2.71
N PHE A 436 4.66 5.43 2.22
CA PHE A 436 5.44 6.35 1.39
C PHE A 436 6.12 7.48 2.18
N SER A 437 6.04 7.45 3.52
CA SER A 437 6.58 8.48 4.42
C SER A 437 6.15 9.89 3.98
N CYS A 438 4.90 10.02 3.55
CA CYS A 438 4.37 11.27 3.01
C CYS A 438 4.45 12.36 4.08
N ASN A 439 4.74 13.59 3.65
CA ASN A 439 4.92 14.77 4.49
C ASN A 439 6.12 14.73 5.46
N ASP A 440 6.83 13.60 5.59
CA ASP A 440 8.00 13.47 6.48
C ASP A 440 9.31 13.84 5.76
N THR A 441 9.56 13.25 4.59
CA THR A 441 10.80 13.45 3.83
C THR A 441 10.63 13.10 2.36
N ILE A 442 11.46 13.67 1.49
CA ILE A 442 11.59 13.24 0.08
C ILE A 442 12.45 11.98 0.04
N THR A 443 11.92 10.92 -0.57
CA THR A 443 12.59 9.61 -0.70
C THR A 443 13.18 9.41 -2.10
N GLN A 444 13.89 8.29 -2.32
CA GLN A 444 14.33 7.92 -3.68
C GLN A 444 13.15 7.73 -4.64
N PHE A 445 12.02 7.22 -4.14
CA PHE A 445 10.80 7.03 -4.93
C PHE A 445 10.31 8.37 -5.54
N ASN A 446 10.36 9.47 -4.79
CA ASN A 446 9.94 10.80 -5.26
C ASN A 446 10.86 11.41 -6.33
N ARG A 447 12.10 10.90 -6.45
CA ARG A 447 13.07 11.36 -7.47
C ARG A 447 12.80 10.77 -8.85
N MET A 448 12.05 9.66 -8.91
CA MET A 448 11.64 9.05 -10.18
C MET A 448 10.68 9.96 -10.95
N SER A 449 10.46 9.65 -12.21
CA SER A 449 9.44 10.29 -13.04
C SER A 449 8.05 9.70 -12.80
N TYR A 450 7.00 10.43 -13.20
CA TYR A 450 5.60 10.05 -12.97
C TYR A 450 5.31 8.60 -13.41
N SER A 451 5.72 8.26 -14.64
CA SER A 451 5.43 6.96 -15.23
C SER A 451 6.01 5.80 -14.43
N GLU A 452 7.20 5.97 -13.86
CA GLU A 452 7.87 4.98 -13.03
C GLU A 452 7.20 4.89 -11.65
N GLN A 453 6.93 6.04 -11.01
CA GLN A 453 6.26 6.10 -9.71
C GLN A 453 4.90 5.39 -9.74
N VAL A 454 4.09 5.61 -10.79
CA VAL A 454 2.76 4.99 -10.93
C VAL A 454 2.80 3.46 -10.94
N VAL A 455 3.86 2.86 -11.50
CA VAL A 455 4.00 1.39 -11.51
C VAL A 455 4.17 0.88 -10.09
N ILE A 456 5.08 1.48 -9.32
CA ILE A 456 5.35 1.12 -7.92
C ILE A 456 4.13 1.37 -7.03
N LEU A 457 3.45 2.51 -7.20
CA LEU A 457 2.22 2.83 -6.47
C LEU A 457 1.16 1.73 -6.64
N LYS A 458 0.91 1.29 -7.87
CA LYS A 458 -0.09 0.25 -8.16
C LYS A 458 0.24 -1.08 -7.47
N GLU A 459 1.50 -1.47 -7.41
CA GLU A 459 1.92 -2.69 -6.73
C GLU A 459 1.74 -2.57 -5.21
N VAL A 460 2.18 -1.46 -4.63
CA VAL A 460 2.05 -1.21 -3.19
C VAL A 460 0.58 -1.15 -2.76
N LEU A 461 -0.30 -0.51 -3.55
CA LEU A 461 -1.74 -0.50 -3.27
C LEU A 461 -2.35 -1.91 -3.27
N GLY A 462 -1.90 -2.77 -4.20
CA GLY A 462 -2.25 -4.19 -4.21
C GLY A 462 -1.84 -4.94 -2.94
N ILE A 463 -0.73 -4.52 -2.31
CA ILE A 463 -0.24 -5.11 -1.06
C ILE A 463 -0.97 -4.54 0.16
N ILE A 464 -1.26 -3.24 0.20
CA ILE A 464 -1.93 -2.59 1.34
C ILE A 464 -3.38 -3.09 1.49
N PHE A 465 -4.04 -3.44 0.39
CA PHE A 465 -5.46 -3.84 0.36
C PHE A 465 -5.67 -5.29 -0.10
N PRO A 466 -5.15 -6.31 0.62
CA PRO A 466 -5.32 -7.71 0.24
C PRO A 466 -6.78 -8.17 0.31
N GLU A 467 -7.62 -7.48 1.07
CA GLU A 467 -9.04 -7.77 1.23
C GLU A 467 -9.92 -7.28 0.07
N ILE A 468 -9.41 -6.38 -0.78
CA ILE A 468 -10.17 -5.90 -1.95
C ILE A 468 -10.02 -6.94 -3.07
N THR A 469 -11.11 -7.64 -3.36
CA THR A 469 -11.14 -8.79 -4.29
C THR A 469 -12.11 -8.54 -5.44
N VAL A 470 -12.00 -9.34 -6.51
CA VAL A 470 -12.99 -9.31 -7.60
C VAL A 470 -14.41 -9.53 -7.06
N ALA A 471 -14.58 -10.39 -6.03
CA ALA A 471 -15.89 -10.70 -5.48
C ALA A 471 -16.57 -9.48 -4.83
N ASN A 472 -15.86 -8.74 -3.97
CA ASN A 472 -16.44 -7.57 -3.29
C ASN A 472 -16.34 -6.27 -4.11
N SER A 473 -15.51 -6.24 -5.15
CA SER A 473 -15.35 -5.06 -6.00
C SER A 473 -16.20 -5.14 -7.27
N GLY A 474 -16.48 -6.34 -7.79
CA GLY A 474 -17.36 -6.53 -8.94
C GLY A 474 -18.83 -6.16 -8.69
N MET A 475 -19.17 -5.79 -7.45
CA MET A 475 -20.49 -5.30 -7.05
C MET A 475 -20.70 -3.81 -7.35
N ILE A 476 -19.66 -3.08 -7.74
CA ILE A 476 -19.78 -1.65 -8.11
C ILE A 476 -20.29 -1.51 -9.55
N ALA A 477 -21.10 -0.50 -9.82
CA ALA A 477 -21.74 -0.29 -11.13
C ALA A 477 -20.74 -0.11 -12.29
N GLU A 478 -19.56 0.48 -12.04
CA GLU A 478 -18.54 0.80 -13.06
C GLU A 478 -17.28 -0.07 -12.96
N TYR A 479 -17.43 -1.36 -12.62
CA TYR A 479 -16.28 -2.25 -12.57
C TYR A 479 -15.71 -2.49 -13.99
N ASP A 480 -14.45 -2.11 -14.22
CA ASP A 480 -13.74 -2.37 -15.46
C ASP A 480 -12.68 -3.47 -15.24
N HIS A 481 -12.89 -4.60 -15.93
CA HIS A 481 -12.03 -5.77 -15.90
C HIS A 481 -10.61 -5.52 -16.40
N LYS A 482 -10.34 -4.38 -17.06
CA LYS A 482 -8.98 -3.96 -17.43
C LYS A 482 -8.15 -3.51 -16.23
N PHE A 483 -8.80 -3.11 -15.14
CA PHE A 483 -8.12 -2.70 -13.90
C PHE A 483 -8.18 -3.79 -12.84
N SER A 484 -7.20 -3.78 -11.92
CA SER A 484 -7.25 -4.67 -10.76
C SER A 484 -8.43 -4.29 -9.85
N PRO A 485 -8.88 -5.20 -8.95
CA PRO A 485 -9.94 -4.88 -8.00
C PRO A 485 -9.66 -3.63 -7.17
N VAL A 486 -8.42 -3.49 -6.69
CA VAL A 486 -7.96 -2.32 -5.94
C VAL A 486 -8.08 -1.04 -6.76
N LEU A 487 -7.67 -1.04 -8.04
CA LEU A 487 -7.74 0.16 -8.89
C LEU A 487 -9.17 0.49 -9.36
N ASN A 488 -10.10 -0.45 -9.25
CA ASN A 488 -11.53 -0.18 -9.40
C ASN A 488 -12.11 0.54 -8.18
N ARG A 489 -11.62 0.24 -6.97
CA ARG A 489 -12.07 0.87 -5.71
C ARG A 489 -11.33 2.16 -5.38
N ILE A 490 -10.04 2.24 -5.70
CA ILE A 490 -9.17 3.39 -5.50
C ILE A 490 -8.68 3.83 -6.88
N GLN A 491 -9.37 4.81 -7.45
CA GLN A 491 -9.10 5.28 -8.81
C GLN A 491 -7.95 6.28 -8.80
N LEU A 492 -7.04 6.16 -9.76
CA LEU A 492 -5.87 7.03 -9.89
C LEU A 492 -6.08 8.00 -11.04
N PHE A 493 -6.07 9.29 -10.74
CA PHE A 493 -6.25 10.36 -11.72
C PHE A 493 -4.97 11.19 -11.85
N PRO A 494 -4.22 11.06 -12.95
CA PRO A 494 -3.13 11.98 -13.24
C PRO A 494 -3.64 13.40 -13.46
N ILE A 495 -2.90 14.33 -12.90
CA ILE A 495 -3.06 15.77 -13.08
C ILE A 495 -1.69 16.40 -13.32
N LYS A 496 -1.64 17.47 -14.12
CA LYS A 496 -0.41 18.20 -14.44
C LYS A 496 -0.52 19.62 -13.93
N ASN A 497 0.45 20.06 -13.12
CA ASN A 497 0.47 21.40 -12.57
C ASN A 497 0.69 22.43 -13.69
N ASN A 498 -0.17 23.45 -13.75
CA ASN A 498 -0.14 24.44 -14.83
C ASN A 498 1.04 25.42 -14.73
N THR A 499 1.66 25.55 -13.55
CA THR A 499 2.75 26.50 -13.29
C THR A 499 4.13 25.88 -13.52
N ASN A 500 4.39 24.69 -12.96
CA ASN A 500 5.71 24.06 -13.04
C ASN A 500 5.77 22.86 -14.01
N GLY A 501 4.63 22.43 -14.56
CA GLY A 501 4.56 21.30 -15.51
C GLY A 501 4.73 19.92 -14.88
N GLU A 502 4.95 19.83 -13.57
CA GLU A 502 5.11 18.55 -12.87
C GLU A 502 3.79 17.81 -12.72
N TYR A 503 3.88 16.48 -12.68
CA TYR A 503 2.72 15.62 -12.48
C TYR A 503 2.45 15.40 -11.00
N ALA A 504 1.17 15.39 -10.65
CA ALA A 504 0.65 14.95 -9.37
C ALA A 504 -0.45 13.91 -9.59
N MET A 505 -0.95 13.34 -8.50
CA MET A 505 -1.99 12.31 -8.55
C MET A 505 -3.14 12.67 -7.62
N VAL A 506 -4.36 12.46 -8.10
CA VAL A 506 -5.54 12.37 -7.23
C VAL A 506 -5.95 10.92 -7.12
N PHE A 507 -6.09 10.44 -5.89
CA PHE A 507 -6.74 9.17 -5.59
C PHE A 507 -8.18 9.43 -5.22
N ALA A 508 -9.10 8.65 -5.80
CA ALA A 508 -10.53 8.81 -5.57
C ALA A 508 -11.18 7.47 -5.19
N ILE A 509 -11.94 7.48 -4.11
CA ILE A 509 -12.80 6.37 -3.69
C ILE A 509 -14.23 6.87 -3.89
N LEU A 510 -14.86 6.34 -4.94
CA LEU A 510 -16.13 6.87 -5.42
C LEU A 510 -17.31 6.11 -4.81
N GLY A 511 -18.33 6.86 -4.40
CA GLY A 511 -19.64 6.33 -4.05
C GLY A 511 -20.38 5.83 -5.29
N GLU A 512 -21.43 5.04 -5.08
CA GLU A 512 -22.37 4.72 -6.15
C GLU A 512 -23.33 5.90 -6.37
N PRO A 513 -23.56 6.35 -7.63
CA PRO A 513 -24.39 7.52 -7.92
C PRO A 513 -25.80 7.48 -7.32
N ASP A 514 -26.37 6.28 -7.17
CA ASP A 514 -27.73 6.05 -6.69
C ASP A 514 -27.81 5.65 -5.20
N LYS A 515 -26.70 5.75 -4.46
CA LYS A 515 -26.63 5.46 -3.02
C LYS A 515 -26.05 6.65 -2.27
N GLU A 516 -26.51 6.89 -1.04
CA GLU A 516 -25.90 7.86 -0.11
C GLU A 516 -24.53 7.34 0.40
N GLU A 517 -23.59 7.07 -0.51
CA GLU A 517 -22.22 6.70 -0.19
C GLU A 517 -21.30 7.91 -0.32
N ASN A 518 -20.47 8.13 0.71
CA ASN A 518 -19.49 9.20 0.69
C ASN A 518 -18.41 8.97 -0.38
N GLU A 519 -17.96 10.06 -0.98
CA GLU A 519 -16.81 10.10 -1.87
C GLU A 519 -15.61 10.69 -1.16
N TYR A 520 -14.43 10.13 -1.41
CA TYR A 520 -13.18 10.57 -0.80
C TYR A 520 -12.14 10.85 -1.85
N TYR A 521 -11.48 12.01 -1.73
CA TYR A 521 -10.43 12.46 -2.63
C TYR A 521 -9.16 12.76 -1.85
N PHE A 522 -8.04 12.27 -2.37
CA PHE A 522 -6.72 12.49 -1.80
C PHE A 522 -5.79 13.02 -2.89
N PHE A 523 -5.07 14.09 -2.58
CA PHE A 523 -4.06 14.67 -3.44
C PHE A 523 -2.66 14.19 -3.01
N TYR A 524 -1.84 13.83 -3.98
CA TYR A 524 -0.45 13.47 -3.78
C TYR A 524 0.46 14.19 -4.78
N ASP A 525 1.32 15.06 -4.26
CA ASP A 525 2.43 15.63 -5.03
C ASP A 525 3.62 14.66 -5.01
N LEU A 526 3.90 14.09 -6.17
CA LEU A 526 4.90 13.05 -6.36
C LEU A 526 6.33 13.56 -6.11
N LYS A 527 6.59 14.85 -6.32
CA LYS A 527 7.93 15.45 -6.19
C LYS A 527 8.19 15.97 -4.79
N THR A 528 7.23 16.66 -4.19
CA THR A 528 7.38 17.21 -2.83
C THR A 528 7.04 16.20 -1.73
N ASN A 529 6.48 15.05 -2.12
CA ASN A 529 5.97 14.01 -1.21
C ASN A 529 4.82 14.51 -0.31
N GLU A 530 4.08 15.53 -0.75
CA GLU A 530 2.94 16.07 -0.01
C GLU A 530 1.69 15.22 -0.25
N PHE A 531 1.07 14.71 0.81
CA PHE A 531 -0.18 13.94 0.75
C PHE A 531 -1.23 14.54 1.67
N LYS A 532 -2.44 14.76 1.14
CA LYS A 532 -3.56 15.31 1.92
C LYS A 532 -4.92 14.88 1.37
N VAL A 533 -5.91 14.83 2.25
CA VAL A 533 -7.32 14.86 1.86
C VAL A 533 -7.59 16.20 1.15
N CYS A 534 -8.31 16.16 0.03
CA CYS A 534 -8.60 17.37 -0.73
C CYS A 534 -10.08 17.46 -1.12
N ASP A 535 -10.53 18.70 -1.32
CA ASP A 535 -11.69 18.97 -2.15
C ASP A 535 -11.24 18.96 -3.62
N ILE A 536 -11.88 18.12 -4.41
CA ILE A 536 -11.58 17.94 -5.82
C ILE A 536 -11.70 19.24 -6.61
N LEU A 537 -12.63 20.11 -6.22
CA LEU A 537 -12.85 21.39 -6.88
C LEU A 537 -11.68 22.35 -6.68
N GLY A 538 -11.05 22.31 -5.50
CA GLY A 538 -9.86 23.11 -5.19
C GLY A 538 -8.64 22.72 -6.02
N VAL A 539 -8.53 21.43 -6.41
CA VAL A 539 -7.42 20.93 -7.24
C VAL A 539 -7.50 21.46 -8.67
N TYR A 540 -8.70 21.67 -9.22
CA TYR A 540 -8.87 22.13 -10.61
C TYR A 540 -8.36 23.54 -10.91
N GLN A 541 -8.15 24.37 -9.87
CA GLN A 541 -7.72 25.75 -10.08
C GLN A 541 -6.31 25.84 -10.67
N ASN A 542 -5.43 24.92 -10.30
CA ASN A 542 -4.00 25.00 -10.61
C ASN A 542 -3.48 23.84 -11.48
N TYR A 543 -4.36 22.91 -11.88
CA TYR A 543 -3.96 21.67 -12.54
C TYR A 543 -4.81 21.36 -13.78
N THR A 544 -4.16 20.84 -14.82
CA THR A 544 -4.79 20.21 -15.98
C THR A 544 -5.12 18.75 -15.67
N ILE A 545 -6.38 18.36 -15.85
CA ILE A 545 -6.81 16.97 -15.72
C ILE A 545 -6.32 16.17 -16.91
N VAL A 546 -5.60 15.08 -16.66
CA VAL A 546 -5.12 14.18 -17.71
C VAL A 546 -6.00 12.92 -17.81
N SER A 547 -6.68 12.55 -16.72
CA SER A 547 -7.57 11.40 -16.67
C SER A 547 -8.88 11.59 -17.43
N ASN A 548 -9.12 10.80 -18.48
CA ASN A 548 -10.42 10.76 -19.18
C ASN A 548 -11.55 10.29 -18.26
N ARG A 549 -11.28 9.33 -17.36
CA ARG A 549 -12.28 8.84 -16.40
C ARG A 549 -12.77 9.95 -15.47
N MET A 550 -11.85 10.82 -15.06
CA MET A 550 -12.20 11.98 -14.24
C MET A 550 -12.94 13.04 -15.07
N LYS A 551 -12.48 13.34 -16.29
CA LYS A 551 -13.16 14.28 -17.20
C LYS A 551 -14.60 13.88 -17.51
N ASN A 552 -14.89 12.59 -17.62
CA ASN A 552 -16.25 12.10 -17.88
C ASN A 552 -17.15 12.19 -16.65
N LYS A 553 -16.58 12.23 -15.44
CA LYS A 553 -17.33 12.28 -14.19
C LYS A 553 -17.79 13.69 -13.83
N PHE A 554 -16.97 14.70 -14.10
CA PHE A 554 -17.33 16.10 -13.88
C PHE A 554 -17.87 16.68 -15.18
N SER A 555 -19.14 17.10 -15.20
CA SER A 555 -19.77 17.58 -16.42
C SER A 555 -19.12 18.89 -16.90
N VAL A 556 -19.20 19.17 -18.20
CA VAL A 556 -18.76 20.45 -18.78
C VAL A 556 -19.50 21.63 -18.12
N GLU A 557 -20.75 21.47 -17.68
CA GLU A 557 -21.52 22.49 -16.95
C GLU A 557 -20.98 22.75 -15.53
N ASP A 558 -20.48 21.73 -14.81
CA ASP A 558 -19.81 21.94 -13.53
C ASP A 558 -18.48 22.70 -13.70
N LEU A 559 -17.79 22.45 -14.81
CA LEU A 559 -16.53 23.11 -15.19
C LEU A 559 -16.76 24.52 -15.79
N GLU A 560 -17.87 24.78 -16.48
CA GLU A 560 -18.26 26.06 -17.07
C GLU A 560 -18.94 27.00 -16.06
N ASN A 561 -19.69 26.48 -15.08
CA ASN A 561 -20.17 27.26 -13.94
C ASN A 561 -19.01 27.80 -13.09
N LEU A 562 -17.88 27.08 -13.05
CA LEU A 562 -16.63 27.55 -12.45
C LEU A 562 -15.99 28.69 -13.26
N GLU A 563 -16.09 28.68 -14.60
CA GLU A 563 -15.60 29.79 -15.44
C GLU A 563 -16.45 31.06 -15.38
N SER A 564 -17.75 30.93 -15.14
CA SER A 564 -18.63 32.08 -14.94
C SER A 564 -18.47 32.72 -13.55
N GLN A 565 -18.04 31.95 -12.54
CA GLN A 565 -17.55 32.48 -11.26
C GLN A 565 -16.17 33.16 -11.37
N ARG A 566 -15.30 32.76 -12.31
CA ARG A 566 -14.01 33.44 -12.61
C ARG A 566 -14.17 34.86 -13.19
N LYS A 567 -15.33 35.21 -13.74
CA LYS A 567 -15.62 36.48 -14.43
C LYS A 567 -16.40 37.50 -13.58
N ARG A 568 -16.71 37.17 -12.32
CA ARG A 568 -17.23 38.10 -11.31
C ARG A 568 -16.14 38.38 -10.30
#